data_AF-A0A847BC80-F1
#
_entry.id   AF-A0A847BC80-F1
#
_cell.length_a   1.000
_cell.length_b   1.000
_cell.length_c   1.000
_cell.angle_alpha   90.00
_cell.angle_beta   90.00
_cell.angle_gamma   90.00
#
_symmetry.space_group_name_H-M   'P 1'
#
loop_
_entity.id
_entity.type
_entity.pdbx_description
1 polymer ?
#
loop_
_entity_poly.entity_id
_entity_poly.type
_entity_poly.pdbx_seq_one_letter_code
_entity_poly.pdbx_strand_id
1 'polypeptide(L)'
;MRWIRCTTVLAVALIVTACTTSPTGRQQLTLMSDDQLDQMGQEAFSQYQQDLPPAGQAEQRFAQCIAQALANQLPASERDKNWQIRAFESEQANAFALPGGYMGINTGLLQLAPDQDQIASVIGHEIGHVLARHANERVSTQTSTQLALSVLSSVSGMQGPGGDQLMGALGLGAQYGILLPFSRRHESEAD
;
A
#
# COMPACT_ATOMS: atom_id res chain seq x y z
N MET A 1 -11.11 15.05 37.98
CA MET A 1 -9.96 15.82 37.44
C MET A 1 -8.67 15.00 37.26
N ARG A 2 -8.27 14.09 38.17
CA ARG A 2 -7.07 13.24 37.98
C ARG A 2 -7.19 12.23 36.82
N TRP A 3 -8.39 11.72 36.56
CA TRP A 3 -8.64 10.75 35.48
C TRP A 3 -8.55 11.35 34.08
N ILE A 4 -8.96 12.62 33.91
CA ILE A 4 -8.86 13.36 32.63
C ILE A 4 -7.40 13.58 32.24
N ARG A 5 -6.51 13.80 33.23
CA ARG A 5 -5.06 13.96 33.02
C ARG A 5 -4.37 12.65 32.61
N CYS A 6 -4.80 11.51 33.13
CA CYS A 6 -4.25 10.21 32.73
C CYS A 6 -4.68 9.80 31.31
N THR A 7 -5.94 10.07 30.91
CA THR A 7 -6.39 9.79 29.54
C THR A 7 -5.74 10.70 28.50
N THR A 8 -5.47 11.97 28.81
CA THR A 8 -4.72 12.86 27.90
C THR A 8 -3.26 12.42 27.72
N VAL A 9 -2.58 12.00 28.79
CA VAL A 9 -1.19 11.51 28.70
C VAL A 9 -1.09 10.22 27.89
N LEU A 10 -2.05 9.29 28.05
CA LEU A 10 -2.06 8.03 27.29
C LEU A 10 -2.36 8.25 25.80
N ALA A 11 -3.30 9.15 25.48
CA ALA A 11 -3.64 9.50 24.10
C ALA A 11 -2.47 10.21 23.38
N VAL A 12 -1.76 11.09 24.08
CA VAL A 12 -0.56 11.76 23.54
C VAL A 12 0.59 10.76 23.36
N ALA A 13 0.78 9.80 24.28
CA ALA A 13 1.81 8.77 24.15
C ALA A 13 1.60 7.84 22.94
N LEU A 14 0.34 7.49 22.63
CA LEU A 14 -0.02 6.67 21.45
C LEU A 14 0.21 7.39 20.11
N ILE A 15 0.06 8.72 20.08
CA ILE A 15 0.28 9.52 18.86
C ILE A 15 1.77 9.59 18.51
N VAL A 16 2.66 9.64 19.50
CA VAL A 16 4.11 9.78 19.27
C VAL A 16 4.73 8.49 18.70
N THR A 17 4.16 7.31 18.95
CA THR A 17 4.65 6.03 18.42
C THR A 17 4.22 5.72 16.98
N ALA A 18 3.27 6.48 16.43
CA ALA A 18 2.72 6.25 15.09
C ALA A 18 3.46 7.00 13.98
N CYS A 19 4.36 7.92 14.32
CA CYS A 19 5.18 8.62 13.34
C CYS A 19 6.46 7.83 13.07
N THR A 20 6.69 7.44 11.81
CA THR A 20 7.92 6.80 11.35
C THR A 20 8.64 7.69 10.35
N THR A 21 9.87 7.31 9.99
CA THR A 21 10.69 8.05 9.01
C THR A 21 10.87 7.19 7.77
N SER A 22 10.63 7.78 6.62
CA SER A 22 10.81 7.17 5.31
C SER A 22 12.29 6.96 4.96
N PRO A 23 12.62 6.19 3.92
CA PRO A 23 13.99 6.04 3.43
C PRO A 23 14.67 7.37 3.07
N THR A 24 13.92 8.39 2.66
CA THR A 24 14.46 9.73 2.34
C THR A 24 14.52 10.70 3.54
N GLY A 25 14.11 10.25 4.74
CA GLY A 25 14.14 11.06 5.96
C GLY A 25 12.84 11.83 6.25
N ARG A 26 11.76 11.58 5.50
CA ARG A 26 10.47 12.26 5.68
C ARG A 26 9.68 11.62 6.81
N GLN A 27 9.00 12.44 7.61
CA GLN A 27 8.07 11.92 8.61
C GLN A 27 6.76 11.48 7.95
N GLN A 28 6.26 10.31 8.36
CA GLN A 28 5.02 9.74 7.88
C GLN A 28 4.22 9.13 9.02
N LEU A 29 2.90 9.15 8.90
CA LEU A 29 1.99 8.51 9.84
C LEU A 29 1.77 7.05 9.43
N THR A 30 2.17 6.09 10.25
CA THR A 30 1.99 4.66 9.99
C THR A 30 1.31 4.00 11.19
N LEU A 31 0.00 3.83 11.09
CA LEU A 31 -0.88 3.26 12.13
C LEU A 31 -1.10 1.76 11.96
N MET A 32 -0.98 1.24 10.74
CA MET A 32 -1.23 -0.18 10.45
C MET A 32 0.00 -1.01 10.80
N SER A 33 -0.20 -2.18 11.41
CA SER A 33 0.88 -3.16 11.59
C SER A 33 1.29 -3.79 10.26
N ASP A 34 2.46 -4.41 10.22
CA ASP A 34 2.93 -5.12 9.03
C ASP A 34 1.98 -6.27 8.67
N ASP A 35 1.56 -7.09 9.64
CA ASP A 35 0.60 -8.18 9.41
C ASP A 35 -0.72 -7.70 8.80
N GLN A 36 -1.24 -6.56 9.27
CA GLN A 36 -2.48 -5.99 8.73
C GLN A 36 -2.29 -5.56 7.28
N LEU A 37 -1.18 -4.92 6.95
CA LEU A 37 -0.90 -4.50 5.57
C LEU A 37 -0.64 -5.67 4.65
N ASP A 38 0.09 -6.67 5.12
CA ASP A 38 0.38 -7.86 4.34
C ASP A 38 -0.91 -8.63 4.03
N GLN A 39 -1.85 -8.70 4.98
CA GLN A 39 -3.19 -9.23 4.74
C GLN A 39 -3.95 -8.41 3.70
N MET A 40 -3.95 -7.08 3.81
CA MET A 40 -4.61 -6.22 2.83
C MET A 40 -3.98 -6.39 1.43
N GLY A 41 -2.65 -6.51 1.35
CA GLY A 41 -1.91 -6.78 0.11
C GLY A 41 -2.30 -8.11 -0.52
N GLN A 42 -2.40 -9.16 0.30
CA GLN A 42 -2.86 -10.48 -0.14
C GLN A 42 -4.29 -10.43 -0.70
N GLU A 43 -5.19 -9.78 0.01
CA GLU A 43 -6.60 -9.66 -0.40
C GLU A 43 -6.73 -8.89 -1.71
N ALA A 44 -6.05 -7.74 -1.83
CA ALA A 44 -6.02 -6.94 -3.05
C ALA A 44 -5.42 -7.72 -4.23
N PHE A 45 -4.33 -8.47 -4.01
CA PHE A 45 -3.74 -9.31 -5.05
C PHE A 45 -4.67 -10.44 -5.49
N SER A 46 -5.29 -11.14 -4.53
CA SER A 46 -6.25 -12.21 -4.81
C SER A 46 -7.45 -11.69 -5.59
N GLN A 47 -7.96 -10.50 -5.27
CA GLN A 47 -9.01 -9.85 -6.04
C GLN A 47 -8.54 -9.55 -7.47
N TYR A 48 -7.35 -8.98 -7.62
CA TYR A 48 -6.77 -8.70 -8.94
C TYR A 48 -6.64 -9.96 -9.81
N GLN A 49 -6.27 -11.09 -9.20
CA GLN A 49 -6.20 -12.40 -9.87
C GLN A 49 -7.58 -12.95 -10.27
N GLN A 50 -8.66 -12.56 -9.59
CA GLN A 50 -10.02 -12.95 -9.96
C GLN A 50 -10.55 -12.07 -11.09
N ASP A 51 -10.17 -10.79 -11.10
CA ASP A 51 -10.66 -9.80 -12.06
C ASP A 51 -9.98 -9.93 -13.43
N LEU A 52 -8.72 -10.37 -13.48
CA LEU A 52 -7.96 -10.47 -14.73
C LEU A 52 -7.38 -11.86 -14.95
N PRO A 53 -7.47 -12.39 -16.19
CA PRO A 53 -6.85 -13.67 -16.53
C PRO A 53 -5.32 -13.57 -16.46
N PRO A 54 -4.63 -14.68 -16.14
CA PRO A 54 -3.17 -14.71 -16.18
C PRO A 54 -2.67 -14.55 -17.61
N ALA A 55 -1.60 -13.78 -17.79
CA ALA A 55 -0.93 -13.67 -19.09
C ALA A 55 -0.23 -14.99 -19.50
N GLY A 56 0.18 -15.07 -20.76
CA GLY A 56 0.90 -16.20 -21.33
C GLY A 56 2.24 -16.52 -20.65
N GLN A 57 2.75 -17.73 -20.86
CA GLN A 57 3.96 -18.22 -20.18
C GLN A 57 5.23 -17.42 -20.51
N ALA A 58 5.28 -16.75 -21.66
CA ALA A 58 6.42 -15.92 -22.02
C ALA A 58 6.43 -14.65 -21.17
N GLU A 59 5.28 -13.99 -21.05
CA GLU A 59 5.03 -12.79 -20.26
C GLU A 59 5.24 -13.06 -18.77
N GLN A 60 4.75 -14.19 -18.25
CA GLN A 60 5.00 -14.61 -16.87
C GLN A 60 6.49 -14.74 -16.58
N ARG A 61 7.24 -15.44 -17.44
CA ARG A 61 8.69 -15.66 -17.25
C ARG A 61 9.47 -14.36 -17.35
N PHE A 62 9.10 -13.49 -18.30
CA PHE A 62 9.75 -12.20 -18.49
C PHE A 62 9.54 -11.29 -17.27
N ALA A 63 8.29 -11.14 -16.82
CA ALA A 63 7.94 -10.38 -15.62
C ALA A 63 8.66 -10.90 -14.37
N GLN A 64 8.66 -12.22 -14.17
CA GLN A 64 9.36 -12.85 -13.04
C GLN A 64 10.87 -12.63 -13.10
N CYS A 65 11.49 -12.71 -14.27
CA CYS A 65 12.93 -12.52 -14.45
C CYS A 65 13.36 -11.13 -13.96
N ILE A 66 12.68 -10.08 -14.43
CA ILE A 66 13.02 -8.70 -14.09
C ILE A 66 12.72 -8.41 -12.62
N ALA A 67 11.51 -8.74 -12.16
CA ALA A 67 11.10 -8.47 -10.79
C ALA A 67 11.95 -9.21 -9.76
N GLN A 68 12.32 -10.47 -10.01
CA GLN A 68 13.19 -11.23 -9.11
C GLN A 68 14.62 -10.67 -9.10
N ALA A 69 15.13 -10.21 -10.25
CA ALA A 69 16.45 -9.58 -10.31
C ALA A 69 16.52 -8.33 -9.44
N LEU A 70 15.45 -7.51 -9.44
CA LEU A 70 15.32 -6.33 -8.58
C LEU A 70 15.12 -6.71 -7.11
N ALA A 71 14.23 -7.66 -6.81
CA ALA A 71 13.98 -8.13 -5.45
C ALA A 71 15.26 -8.64 -4.77
N ASN A 72 16.17 -9.27 -5.53
CA ASN A 72 17.45 -9.75 -5.03
C ASN A 72 18.42 -8.64 -4.60
N GLN A 73 18.22 -7.39 -5.02
CA GLN A 73 19.03 -6.23 -4.61
C GLN A 73 18.51 -5.54 -3.34
N LEU A 74 17.33 -5.95 -2.84
CA LEU A 74 16.71 -5.31 -1.69
C LEU A 74 17.42 -5.68 -0.37
N PRO A 75 17.26 -4.86 0.69
CA PRO A 75 17.68 -5.23 2.03
C PRO A 75 17.11 -6.59 2.45
N ALA A 76 17.83 -7.34 3.28
CA ALA A 76 17.44 -8.71 3.66
C ALA A 76 15.98 -8.83 4.15
N SER A 77 15.50 -7.85 4.92
CA SER A 77 14.11 -7.81 5.41
C SER A 77 13.04 -7.79 4.31
N GLU A 78 13.39 -7.31 3.13
CA GLU A 78 12.49 -7.15 1.98
C GLU A 78 12.76 -8.18 0.89
N ARG A 79 14.05 -8.52 0.68
CA ARG A 79 14.49 -9.56 -0.24
C ARG A 79 14.00 -10.94 0.17
N ASP A 80 14.01 -11.23 1.46
CA ASP A 80 13.66 -12.55 1.99
C ASP A 80 12.12 -12.73 2.09
N LYS A 81 11.34 -11.73 1.66
CA LYS A 81 9.89 -11.89 1.43
C LYS A 81 9.66 -12.83 0.24
N ASN A 82 8.64 -13.67 0.35
CA ASN A 82 8.24 -14.58 -0.72
C ASN A 82 7.49 -13.80 -1.83
N TRP A 83 8.22 -13.06 -2.65
CA TRP A 83 7.64 -12.24 -3.73
C TRP A 83 6.82 -13.10 -4.71
N GLN A 84 5.50 -12.85 -4.76
CA GLN A 84 4.58 -13.46 -5.70
C GLN A 84 4.38 -12.54 -6.90
N ILE A 85 5.11 -12.84 -7.97
CA ILE A 85 5.08 -12.06 -9.22
C ILE A 85 4.16 -12.75 -10.22
N ARG A 86 3.22 -11.99 -10.78
CA ARG A 86 2.29 -12.44 -11.83
C ARG A 86 2.13 -11.40 -12.92
N ALA A 87 2.09 -11.87 -14.16
CA ALA A 87 1.64 -11.09 -15.30
C ALA A 87 0.14 -11.32 -15.56
N PHE A 88 -0.60 -10.28 -15.92
CA PHE A 88 -2.04 -10.32 -16.17
C PHE A 88 -2.37 -9.85 -17.59
N GLU A 89 -3.31 -10.52 -18.23
CA GLU A 89 -3.79 -10.13 -19.56
C GLU A 89 -4.72 -8.92 -19.44
N SER A 90 -4.20 -7.75 -19.79
CA SER A 90 -4.93 -6.48 -19.76
C SER A 90 -4.23 -5.46 -20.66
N GLU A 91 -5.00 -4.76 -21.48
CA GLU A 91 -4.48 -3.70 -22.36
C GLU A 91 -4.00 -2.46 -21.59
N GLN A 92 -4.33 -2.35 -20.30
CA GLN A 92 -3.91 -1.23 -19.47
C GLN A 92 -2.40 -1.31 -19.20
N ALA A 93 -1.67 -0.22 -19.47
CA ALA A 93 -0.27 -0.09 -19.09
C ALA A 93 -0.15 0.15 -17.59
N ASN A 94 -0.06 -0.94 -16.81
CA ASN A 94 0.00 -0.89 -15.36
C ASN A 94 0.97 -1.94 -14.80
N ALA A 95 1.58 -1.60 -13.67
CA ALA A 95 2.23 -2.52 -12.75
C ALA A 95 2.00 -2.03 -11.32
N PHE A 96 2.18 -2.89 -10.33
CA PHE A 96 2.06 -2.51 -8.93
C PHE A 96 2.87 -3.46 -8.04
N ALA A 97 3.28 -2.96 -6.88
CA ALA A 97 3.80 -3.77 -5.78
C ALA A 97 3.00 -3.49 -4.51
N LEU A 98 2.63 -4.55 -3.79
CA LEU A 98 1.82 -4.48 -2.58
C LEU A 98 2.63 -4.96 -1.36
N PRO A 99 2.27 -4.48 -0.15
CA PRO A 99 2.73 -5.10 1.10
C PRO A 99 2.50 -6.61 1.10
N GLY A 100 3.32 -7.36 1.84
CA GLY A 100 3.31 -8.83 1.83
C GLY A 100 4.07 -9.47 0.66
N GLY A 101 4.66 -8.68 -0.24
CA GLY A 101 5.47 -9.19 -1.34
C GLY A 101 4.63 -9.69 -2.51
N TYR A 102 3.64 -8.92 -2.95
CA TYR A 102 2.85 -9.25 -4.14
C TYR A 102 3.13 -8.24 -5.24
N MET A 103 3.29 -8.71 -6.47
CA MET A 103 3.58 -7.86 -7.62
C MET A 103 2.78 -8.31 -8.84
N GLY A 104 2.12 -7.34 -9.48
CA GLY A 104 1.37 -7.55 -10.71
C GLY A 104 1.87 -6.67 -11.83
N ILE A 105 1.93 -7.22 -13.04
CA ILE A 105 2.31 -6.49 -14.25
C ILE A 105 1.31 -6.83 -15.36
N ASN A 106 0.75 -5.82 -16.04
CA ASN A 106 -0.19 -6.04 -17.13
C ASN A 106 0.53 -6.16 -18.47
N THR A 107 -0.01 -6.98 -19.39
CA THR A 107 0.53 -7.14 -20.74
C THR A 107 0.59 -5.82 -21.52
N GLY A 108 -0.33 -4.89 -21.28
CA GLY A 108 -0.29 -3.55 -21.87
C GLY A 108 0.98 -2.77 -21.54
N LEU A 109 1.53 -2.93 -20.32
CA LEU A 109 2.81 -2.29 -19.96
C LEU A 109 3.97 -2.95 -20.70
N LEU A 110 3.97 -4.28 -20.76
CA LEU A 110 4.99 -5.07 -21.47
C LEU A 110 5.04 -4.75 -22.97
N GLN A 111 3.90 -4.43 -23.58
CA GLN A 111 3.80 -4.06 -25.00
C GLN A 111 4.22 -2.62 -25.26
N LEU A 112 4.07 -1.72 -24.28
CA LEU A 112 4.42 -0.31 -24.40
C LEU A 112 5.93 -0.08 -24.20
N ALA A 113 6.54 -0.84 -23.30
CA ALA A 113 7.96 -0.70 -23.01
C ALA A 113 8.81 -1.34 -24.15
N PRO A 114 9.77 -0.60 -24.73
CA PRO A 114 10.60 -1.09 -25.82
C PRO A 114 11.68 -2.07 -25.37
N ASP A 115 12.01 -2.10 -24.07
CA ASP A 115 13.04 -2.97 -23.51
C ASP A 115 12.77 -3.31 -22.03
N GLN A 116 13.56 -4.24 -21.51
CA GLN A 116 13.49 -4.71 -20.13
C GLN A 116 13.88 -3.63 -19.11
N ASP A 117 14.69 -2.64 -19.49
CA ASP A 117 15.22 -1.65 -18.57
C ASP A 117 14.12 -0.65 -18.19
N GLN A 118 13.23 -0.32 -19.14
CA GLN A 118 12.03 0.49 -18.86
C GLN A 118 11.00 -0.26 -18.01
N ILE A 119 10.86 -1.58 -18.21
CA ILE A 119 10.04 -2.39 -17.29
C ILE A 119 10.68 -2.42 -15.90
N ALA A 120 12.00 -2.57 -15.82
CA ALA A 120 12.74 -2.57 -14.57
C ALA A 120 12.63 -1.23 -13.83
N SER A 121 12.61 -0.09 -14.54
CA SER A 121 12.42 1.22 -13.89
C SER A 121 11.03 1.35 -13.27
N VAL A 122 9.98 0.91 -13.98
CA VAL A 122 8.61 0.93 -13.42
C VAL A 122 8.52 -0.01 -12.21
N ILE A 123 9.03 -1.24 -12.32
CA ILE A 123 9.02 -2.17 -11.18
C ILE A 123 9.85 -1.64 -10.01
N GLY A 124 10.99 -1.00 -10.28
CA GLY A 124 11.83 -0.36 -9.27
C GLY A 124 11.09 0.75 -8.52
N HIS A 125 10.37 1.61 -9.25
CA HIS A 125 9.49 2.62 -8.69
C HIS A 125 8.39 2.01 -7.80
N GLU A 126 7.72 0.95 -8.28
CA GLU A 126 6.70 0.24 -7.48
C GLU A 126 7.29 -0.36 -6.18
N ILE A 127 8.50 -0.94 -6.25
CA ILE A 127 9.21 -1.41 -5.05
C ILE A 127 9.56 -0.22 -4.13
N GLY A 128 9.94 0.92 -4.69
CA GLY A 128 10.17 2.17 -3.95
C GLY A 128 8.98 2.55 -3.07
N HIS A 129 7.75 2.43 -3.58
CA HIS A 129 6.54 2.65 -2.78
C HIS A 129 6.40 1.69 -1.60
N VAL A 130 6.77 0.42 -1.77
CA VAL A 130 6.75 -0.59 -0.70
C VAL A 130 7.81 -0.26 0.35
N LEU A 131 9.05 0.03 -0.06
CA LEU A 131 10.15 0.38 0.85
C LEU A 131 9.86 1.64 1.65
N ALA A 132 9.24 2.65 1.02
CA ALA A 132 8.82 3.89 1.66
C ALA A 132 7.51 3.76 2.47
N ARG A 133 6.89 2.57 2.49
CA ARG A 133 5.66 2.28 3.22
C ARG A 133 4.52 3.26 2.86
N HIS A 134 4.47 3.71 1.61
CA HIS A 134 3.48 4.70 1.14
C HIS A 134 2.04 4.19 1.27
N ALA A 135 1.82 2.88 1.09
CA ALA A 135 0.52 2.25 1.32
C ALA A 135 0.07 2.37 2.79
N ASN A 136 0.98 2.13 3.74
CA ASN A 136 0.71 2.31 5.17
C ASN A 136 0.33 3.77 5.46
N GLU A 137 1.12 4.71 4.95
CA GLU A 137 0.89 6.12 5.19
C GLU A 137 -0.47 6.59 4.68
N ARG A 138 -0.82 6.18 3.45
CA ARG A 138 -2.12 6.53 2.88
C ARG A 138 -3.26 5.95 3.71
N VAL A 139 -3.24 4.64 3.96
CA VAL A 139 -4.31 3.96 4.70
C VAL A 139 -4.44 4.57 6.10
N SER A 140 -3.34 4.84 6.77
CA SER A 140 -3.31 5.49 8.09
C SER A 140 -3.86 6.90 8.07
N THR A 141 -3.52 7.69 7.05
CA THR A 141 -4.05 9.04 6.87
C THR A 141 -5.55 9.02 6.59
N GLN A 142 -6.03 8.09 5.76
CA GLN A 142 -7.44 7.93 5.46
C GLN A 142 -8.23 7.49 6.69
N THR A 143 -7.74 6.49 7.42
CA THR A 143 -8.38 5.98 8.63
C THR A 143 -8.43 7.05 9.72
N SER A 144 -7.33 7.76 9.97
CA SER A 144 -7.30 8.84 10.96
C SER A 144 -8.23 9.99 10.59
N THR A 145 -8.30 10.36 9.30
CA THR A 145 -9.22 11.41 8.82
C THR A 145 -10.68 11.00 9.02
N GLN A 146 -11.04 9.77 8.65
CA GLN A 146 -12.40 9.25 8.82
C GLN A 146 -12.79 9.16 10.30
N LEU A 147 -11.92 8.64 11.16
CA LEU A 147 -12.14 8.62 12.61
C LEU A 147 -12.35 10.04 13.17
N ALA A 148 -11.52 11.00 12.75
CA ALA A 148 -11.66 12.39 13.19
C ALA A 148 -13.01 12.99 12.76
N LEU A 149 -13.43 12.77 11.51
CA LEU A 149 -14.73 13.22 11.01
C LEU A 149 -15.89 12.58 11.77
N SER A 150 -15.80 11.30 12.10
CA SER A 150 -16.84 10.61 12.86
C SER A 150 -16.96 11.13 14.29
N VAL A 151 -15.84 11.37 14.98
CA VAL A 151 -15.85 12.03 16.29
C VAL A 151 -16.50 13.41 16.18
N LEU A 152 -16.11 14.22 15.18
CA LEU A 152 -16.70 15.55 14.95
C LEU A 152 -18.20 15.50 14.69
N SER A 153 -18.68 14.51 13.92
CA SER A 153 -20.12 14.33 13.66
C SER A 153 -20.89 13.99 14.93
N SER A 154 -20.33 13.11 15.77
CA SER A 154 -20.98 12.69 17.02
C SER A 154 -21.10 13.83 18.04
N VAL A 155 -20.10 14.72 18.13
CA VAL A 155 -20.11 15.85 19.08
C VAL A 155 -20.91 17.05 18.58
N SER A 156 -21.10 17.19 17.26
CA SER A 156 -21.87 18.29 16.65
C SER A 156 -23.36 17.98 16.52
N GLY A 157 -23.80 16.77 16.88
CA GLY A 157 -25.20 16.34 16.74
C GLY A 157 -25.63 16.08 15.29
N MET A 158 -24.70 16.14 14.33
CA MET A 158 -24.91 15.68 12.97
C MET A 158 -24.94 14.15 13.00
N GLN A 159 -26.06 13.54 12.57
CA GLN A 159 -26.17 12.08 12.46
C GLN A 159 -25.18 11.58 11.39
N GLY A 160 -24.00 11.13 11.84
CA GLY A 160 -23.04 10.40 11.02
C GLY A 160 -23.33 8.89 11.03
N PRO A 161 -22.62 8.11 10.19
CA PRO A 161 -22.65 6.65 10.29
C PRO A 161 -22.29 6.23 11.72
N GLY A 162 -23.05 5.29 12.30
CA GLY A 162 -22.71 4.71 13.60
C GLY A 162 -21.33 4.04 13.58
N GLY A 163 -20.73 3.80 14.76
CA GLY A 163 -19.37 3.26 14.90
C GLY A 163 -19.12 1.99 14.10
N ASP A 164 -20.08 1.06 14.08
CA ASP A 164 -19.97 -0.20 13.33
C ASP A 164 -20.01 0.00 11.81
N GLN A 165 -20.84 0.94 11.33
CA GLN A 165 -20.94 1.25 9.90
C GLN A 165 -19.68 1.95 9.38
N LEU A 166 -19.09 2.82 10.21
CA LEU A 166 -17.80 3.45 9.92
C LEU A 166 -16.68 2.41 9.86
N MET A 167 -16.61 1.51 10.84
CA MET A 167 -15.58 0.46 10.87
C MET A 167 -15.68 -0.48 9.66
N GLY A 168 -16.90 -0.82 9.22
CA GLY A 168 -17.11 -1.57 7.98
C GLY A 168 -16.68 -0.82 6.73
N ALA A 169 -17.01 0.48 6.62
CA ALA A 169 -16.61 1.33 5.51
C ALA A 169 -15.08 1.56 5.47
N LEU A 170 -14.45 1.70 6.64
CA LEU A 170 -13.01 1.80 6.81
C LEU A 170 -12.30 0.54 6.32
N GLY A 171 -12.81 -0.65 6.66
CA GLY A 171 -12.24 -1.92 6.21
C GLY A 171 -12.23 -2.05 4.68
N LEU A 172 -13.37 -1.75 4.04
CA LEU A 172 -13.48 -1.78 2.58
C LEU A 172 -12.63 -0.68 1.91
N GLY A 173 -12.68 0.55 2.43
CA GLY A 173 -11.92 1.67 1.87
C GLY A 173 -10.40 1.51 2.01
N ALA A 174 -9.95 0.91 3.10
CA ALA A 174 -8.54 0.60 3.32
C ALA A 174 -8.04 -0.46 2.34
N GLN A 175 -8.82 -1.52 2.08
CA GLN A 175 -8.44 -2.61 1.16
C GLN A 175 -8.19 -2.10 -0.26
N TYR A 176 -9.04 -1.21 -0.79
CA TYR A 176 -8.79 -0.59 -2.09
C TYR A 176 -7.74 0.53 -2.03
N GLY A 177 -7.56 1.13 -0.86
CA GLY A 177 -6.64 2.25 -0.63
C GLY A 177 -5.20 1.95 -1.01
N ILE A 178 -4.74 0.70 -0.89
CA ILE A 178 -3.35 0.33 -1.20
C ILE A 178 -3.05 0.28 -2.71
N LEU A 179 -4.08 0.14 -3.56
CA LEU A 179 -3.95 0.11 -5.03
C LEU A 179 -4.17 1.48 -5.70
N LEU A 180 -4.60 2.49 -4.94
CA LEU A 180 -4.89 3.82 -5.51
C LEU A 180 -3.62 4.60 -5.87
N PRO A 181 -3.71 5.62 -6.76
CA PRO A 181 -2.57 6.49 -7.12
C PRO A 181 -2.01 7.29 -5.94
N PHE A 182 -0.68 7.44 -5.85
CA PHE A 182 -0.02 8.12 -4.73
C PHE A 182 0.05 9.65 -4.90
N SER A 183 0.37 10.32 -3.80
CA SER A 183 0.54 11.76 -3.80
C SER A 183 1.85 12.11 -4.50
N ARG A 184 1.97 13.30 -5.10
CA ARG A 184 3.22 13.73 -5.76
C ARG A 184 4.47 13.57 -4.90
N ARG A 185 4.35 13.73 -3.57
CA ARG A 185 5.47 13.52 -2.64
C ARG A 185 5.90 12.06 -2.56
N HIS A 186 4.96 11.14 -2.63
CA HIS A 186 5.25 9.72 -2.66
C HIS A 186 5.90 9.31 -3.99
N GLU A 187 5.39 9.84 -5.12
CA GLU A 187 5.96 9.58 -6.44
C GLU A 187 7.45 10.01 -6.49
N SER A 188 7.75 11.24 -6.03
CA SER A 188 9.13 11.74 -5.97
C SER A 188 10.04 11.02 -4.98
N GLU A 189 9.49 10.20 -4.09
CA GLU A 189 10.25 9.41 -3.12
C GLU A 189 10.42 7.95 -3.59
N ALA A 190 9.53 7.47 -4.45
CA ALA A 190 9.65 6.18 -5.12
C ALA A 190 10.62 6.22 -6.32
N ASP A 191 10.79 7.38 -6.96
CA ASP A 191 11.79 7.68 -8.00
C ASP A 191 13.22 7.80 -7.45
#